data_AF-A0A6N9SV71-F1
#
_entry.id   AF-A0A6N9SV71-F1
#
_cell.length_a   1.000
_cell.length_b   1.000
_cell.length_c   1.000
_cell.angle_alpha   90.00
_cell.angle_beta   90.00
_cell.angle_gamma   90.00
#
_symmetry.space_group_name_H-M   'P 1'
#
loop_
_entity.id
_entity.type
_entity.pdbx_description
1 polymer ?
#
loop_
_entity_poly.entity_id
_entity_poly.type
_entity_poly.pdbx_seq_one_letter_code
_entity_poly.pdbx_strand_id
1 'polypeptide(L)'
;MKPKQVEMEGHVSLSTVDYGSKSERAVLTLKTADGATYVLRKDGAPAFGDHSLDPLIGGNFTVEGVAVGDLLLVQSWTHAEG
;
A
#
# COMPACT_ATOMS: atom_id res chain seq x y z
N MET A 1 -3.70 6.70 -16.66
CA MET A 1 -4.41 5.47 -16.25
C MET A 1 -5.77 5.86 -15.68
N LYS A 2 -6.82 5.06 -15.91
CA LYS A 2 -8.12 5.30 -15.29
C LYS A 2 -8.13 4.70 -13.88
N PRO A 3 -8.64 5.41 -12.87
CA PRO A 3 -8.83 4.82 -11.54
C PRO A 3 -9.77 3.63 -11.66
N LYS A 4 -9.39 2.51 -11.03
CA LYS A 4 -10.21 1.29 -10.97
C LYS A 4 -10.38 0.87 -9.52
N GLN A 5 -11.62 0.62 -9.11
CA GLN A 5 -11.89 0.05 -7.80
C GLN A 5 -11.46 -1.42 -7.79
N VAL A 6 -10.67 -1.80 -6.79
CA VAL A 6 -10.08 -3.13 -6.63
C VAL A 6 -10.12 -3.57 -5.19
N GLU A 7 -10.17 -4.87 -5.01
CA GLU A 7 -9.93 -5.57 -3.75
C GLU A 7 -8.71 -6.47 -3.98
N MET A 8 -7.72 -6.37 -3.12
CA MET A 8 -6.45 -7.09 -3.26
C MET A 8 -6.01 -7.65 -1.91
N GLU A 9 -5.67 -8.93 -1.90
CA GLU A 9 -5.05 -9.56 -0.75
C GLU A 9 -3.54 -9.66 -0.96
N GLY A 10 -2.77 -9.39 0.08
CA GLY A 10 -1.33 -9.55 0.03
C GLY A 10 -0.63 -9.28 1.34
N HIS A 11 0.69 -9.46 1.29
CA HIS A 11 1.57 -9.16 2.40
C HIS A 11 1.97 -7.69 2.37
N VAL A 12 1.76 -6.99 3.47
CA VAL A 12 2.16 -5.58 3.60
C VAL A 12 3.57 -5.50 4.16
N SER A 13 4.47 -4.87 3.41
CA SER A 13 5.86 -4.64 3.81
C SER A 13 6.23 -3.17 3.67
N LEU A 14 7.21 -2.75 4.46
CA LEU A 14 7.83 -1.44 4.31
C LEU A 14 8.97 -1.56 3.27
N SER A 15 8.88 -0.77 2.21
CA SER A 15 9.89 -0.66 1.17
C SER A 15 10.48 0.75 1.14
N THR A 16 11.77 0.87 0.88
CA THR A 16 12.41 2.18 0.71
C THR A 16 12.38 2.55 -0.77
N VAL A 17 11.84 3.73 -1.09
CA VAL A 17 11.94 4.33 -2.43
C VAL A 17 12.91 5.50 -2.41
N ASP A 18 13.49 5.82 -3.57
CA ASP A 18 14.43 6.92 -3.76
C ASP A 18 15.69 6.87 -2.88
N TYR A 19 16.24 5.65 -2.73
CA TYR A 19 17.48 5.40 -1.98
C TYR A 19 18.61 6.35 -2.42
N GLY A 20 19.14 7.14 -1.49
CA GLY A 20 20.22 8.11 -1.75
C GLY A 20 19.79 9.51 -2.22
N SER A 21 18.48 9.81 -2.26
CA SER A 21 17.95 11.15 -2.52
C SER A 21 17.53 11.83 -1.21
N LYS A 22 17.51 13.17 -1.16
CA LYS A 22 16.95 13.93 -0.01
C LYS A 22 15.46 13.63 0.26
N SER A 23 14.83 12.89 -0.64
CA SER A 23 13.45 12.40 -0.55
C SER A 23 13.37 10.91 -0.26
N GLU A 24 14.44 10.26 0.23
CA GLU A 24 14.37 8.88 0.71
C GLU A 24 13.20 8.74 1.68
N ARG A 25 12.25 7.87 1.32
CA ARG A 25 11.02 7.66 2.08
C ARG A 25 10.72 6.19 2.17
N ALA A 26 10.34 5.80 3.38
CA ALA A 26 9.70 4.52 3.59
C ALA A 26 8.28 4.60 3.05
N VAL A 27 7.92 3.67 2.17
CA VAL A 27 6.57 3.51 1.63
C VAL A 27 6.06 2.12 1.96
N LEU A 28 4.77 2.01 2.18
CA LEU A 28 4.12 0.73 2.38
C LEU A 28 3.82 0.11 1.03
N THR A 29 4.10 -1.18 0.90
CA THR A 29 3.87 -1.95 -0.31
C THR A 29 3.05 -3.18 0.02
N LEU A 30 2.03 -3.47 -0.79
CA LEU A 30 1.27 -4.71 -0.79
C LEU A 30 1.83 -5.61 -1.87
N LYS A 31 2.38 -6.76 -1.47
CA LYS A 31 2.80 -7.81 -2.38
C LYS A 31 1.70 -8.87 -2.48
N THR A 32 1.07 -8.95 -3.63
CA THR A 32 -0.01 -9.91 -3.90
C THR A 32 0.56 -11.30 -4.24
N ALA A 33 -0.28 -12.34 -4.16
CA ALA A 33 0.13 -13.72 -4.42
C ALA A 33 0.63 -13.97 -5.85
N ASP A 34 0.14 -13.20 -6.83
CA ASP A 34 0.59 -13.21 -8.23
C ASP A 34 1.95 -12.51 -8.45
N GLY A 35 2.53 -11.92 -7.40
CA GLY A 35 3.84 -11.27 -7.44
C GLY A 35 3.81 -9.81 -7.85
N ALA A 36 2.63 -9.22 -8.05
CA ALA A 36 2.49 -7.78 -8.21
C ALA A 36 2.75 -7.05 -6.89
N THR A 37 3.31 -5.85 -6.99
CA THR A 37 3.60 -4.99 -5.83
C THR A 37 2.92 -3.65 -6.06
N TYR A 38 2.11 -3.23 -5.08
CA TYR A 38 1.42 -1.95 -5.12
C TYR A 38 1.86 -1.09 -3.94
N VAL A 39 2.14 0.19 -4.19
CA VAL A 39 2.37 1.18 -3.14
C VAL A 39 1.05 1.49 -2.47
N LEU A 40 0.93 1.20 -1.18
CA LEU A 40 -0.23 1.52 -0.38
C LEU A 40 -0.19 2.97 0.07
N ARG A 41 -1.30 3.66 -0.10
CA ARG A 41 -1.48 5.01 0.41
C ARG A 41 -2.92 5.21 0.86
N LYS A 42 -3.13 5.78 2.05
CA LYS A 42 -4.48 6.06 2.53
C LYS A 42 -5.11 7.18 1.70
N ASP A 43 -6.36 6.98 1.29
CA ASP A 43 -7.10 8.00 0.56
C ASP A 43 -7.27 9.26 1.43
N GLY A 44 -7.00 10.43 0.84
CA GLY A 44 -7.01 11.72 1.54
C GLY A 44 -5.86 11.97 2.51
N ALA A 45 -4.89 11.07 2.67
CA ALA A 45 -3.77 11.28 3.58
C ALA A 45 -2.66 12.18 2.98
N PRO A 46 -1.93 12.93 3.84
CA PRO A 46 -0.79 13.73 3.40
C PRO A 46 0.23 12.87 2.64
N ALA A 47 0.91 13.45 1.64
CA ALA A 47 1.95 12.76 0.88
C ALA A 47 3.20 12.40 1.71
N PHE A 48 3.26 12.84 2.97
CA PHE A 48 4.40 12.73 3.87
C PHE A 48 3.92 12.49 5.30
N GLY A 49 4.56 11.56 6.01
CA GLY A 49 4.33 11.35 7.45
C GLY A 49 2.99 10.72 7.80
N ASP A 50 2.30 10.08 6.84
CA ASP A 50 1.13 9.26 7.17
C ASP A 50 1.59 7.91 7.72
N HIS A 51 1.43 7.74 9.03
CA HIS A 51 1.71 6.50 9.76
C HIS A 51 0.44 5.68 10.00
N SER A 52 -0.70 6.05 9.41
CA SER A 52 -1.99 5.39 9.64
C SER A 52 -1.99 3.91 9.25
N LEU A 53 -1.13 3.54 8.30
CA LEU A 53 -1.04 2.21 7.73
C LEU A 53 0.16 1.40 8.29
N ASP A 54 1.02 2.00 9.11
CA ASP A 54 2.17 1.34 9.74
C ASP A 54 1.79 0.07 10.54
N PRO A 55 0.63 0.00 11.24
CA PRO A 55 0.21 -1.22 11.92
C PRO A 55 -0.03 -2.43 11.00
N LEU A 56 -0.13 -2.22 9.68
CA LEU A 56 -0.29 -3.29 8.70
C LEU A 56 1.03 -4.00 8.38
N ILE A 57 2.18 -3.38 8.70
CA ILE A 57 3.50 -3.91 8.34
C ILE A 57 3.70 -5.30 8.92
N GLY A 58 4.07 -6.25 8.06
CA GLY A 58 4.39 -7.63 8.43
C GLY A 58 3.18 -8.56 8.51
N GLY A 59 1.97 -8.07 8.27
CA GLY A 59 0.76 -8.91 8.20
C GLY A 59 0.25 -9.10 6.78
N ASN A 60 -0.68 -10.04 6.64
CA ASN A 60 -1.45 -10.24 5.42
C ASN A 60 -2.81 -9.59 5.58
N PHE A 61 -3.19 -8.75 4.63
CA PHE A 61 -4.41 -7.97 4.68
C PHE A 61 -5.13 -8.02 3.34
N THR A 62 -6.45 -8.01 3.41
CA THR A 62 -7.31 -7.71 2.28
C THR A 62 -7.55 -6.20 2.29
N VAL A 63 -7.14 -5.56 1.20
CA VAL A 63 -7.15 -4.11 1.04
C VAL A 63 -8.11 -3.76 -0.10
N GLU A 64 -9.07 -2.90 0.20
CA GLU A 64 -10.04 -2.38 -0.74
C GLU A 64 -9.74 -0.92 -1.03
N GLY A 65 -9.82 -0.55 -2.31
CA GLY A 65 -9.51 0.82 -2.68
C GLY A 65 -9.49 1.07 -4.18
N VAL A 66 -8.79 2.12 -4.57
CA VAL A 66 -8.68 2.57 -5.97
C VAL A 66 -7.24 2.40 -6.45
N ALA A 67 -7.05 1.50 -7.41
CA ALA A 67 -5.77 1.34 -8.10
C ALA A 67 -5.58 2.39 -9.20
N VAL A 68 -4.45 3.07 -9.17
CA VAL A 68 -3.99 4.05 -10.16
C VAL A 68 -2.54 3.75 -10.52
N GLY A 69 -2.34 2.79 -11.42
CA GLY A 69 -0.99 2.31 -11.74
C GLY A 69 -0.47 1.32 -10.72
N ASP A 70 0.71 1.60 -10.19
CA ASP A 70 1.36 0.92 -9.08
C ASP A 70 0.92 1.48 -7.72
N LEU A 71 0.14 2.57 -7.69
CA LEU A 71 -0.43 3.12 -6.47
C LEU A 71 -1.80 2.52 -6.18
N LEU A 72 -2.00 2.08 -4.93
CA LEU A 72 -3.29 1.66 -4.39
C LEU A 72 -3.73 2.64 -3.30
N LEU A 73 -4.79 3.40 -3.60
CA LEU A 73 -5.45 4.29 -2.65
C LEU A 73 -6.37 3.47 -1.76
N VAL A 74 -5.92 3.19 -0.55
CA VAL A 74 -6.60 2.37 0.45
C VAL A 74 -7.79 3.14 1.02
N GLN A 75 -8.98 2.54 0.92
CA GLN A 75 -10.21 3.03 1.52
C GLN A 75 -10.58 2.22 2.77
N SER A 76 -10.43 0.90 2.69
CA SER A 76 -10.70 -0.05 3.77
C SER A 76 -9.68 -1.18 3.74
N TRP A 77 -9.46 -1.81 4.91
CA TRP A 77 -8.64 -2.99 5.03
C TRP A 77 -9.18 -3.89 6.14
N THR A 78 -8.99 -5.19 5.96
CA THR A 78 -9.30 -6.22 6.94
C THR A 78 -8.14 -7.19 7.03
N HIS A 79 -7.94 -7.78 8.20
CA HIS A 79 -6.94 -8.83 8.36
C HIS A 79 -7.37 -10.02 7.49
N ALA A 80 -6.47 -10.55 6.67
CA ALA A 80 -6.76 -11.79 5.96
C ALA A 80 -6.82 -12.89 7.03
N GLU A 81 -8.02 -13.43 7.29
CA GLU A 81 -8.16 -14.57 8.18
C GLU A 81 -7.61 -15.80 7.44
N GLY A 82 -6.55 -16.39 7.99
CA GLY A 82 -5.95 -17.63 7.49
C GLY A 82 -6.70 -18.87 7.95
#